data_AF-A0A7V1ULV5-F1
#
_entry.id   AF-A0A7V1ULV5-F1
#
_cell.length_a   1.000
_cell.length_b   1.000
_cell.length_c   1.000
_cell.angle_alpha   90.00
_cell.angle_beta   90.00
_cell.angle_gamma   90.00
#
_symmetry.space_group_name_H-M   'P 1'
#
loop_
_entity.id
_entity.type
_entity.pdbx_description
1 polymer ?
#
loop_
_entity_poly.entity_id
_entity_poly.type
_entity_poly.pdbx_seq_one_letter_code
_entity_poly.pdbx_strand_id
1 'polypeptide(L)' 'MSARKQAALARIRGKFLLSYDDCPEVRDLARRHRFQVRPVSVLYTLAAKGGPKRVRELLIANYPLARRGRG' A
#
# COMPACT_ATOMS: atom_id res chain seq x y z
N MET A 1 -4.83 -10.64 4.09
CA MET A 1 -5.81 -9.53 4.32
C MET A 1 -7.25 -10.08 4.35
N SER A 2 -8.07 -9.76 5.36
CA SER A 2 -9.46 -10.28 5.48
C SER A 2 -10.36 -9.84 4.30
N ALA A 3 -11.27 -10.73 3.87
CA ALA A 3 -12.20 -10.51 2.75
C ALA A 3 -13.07 -9.25 2.89
N ARG A 4 -13.46 -8.89 4.12
CA ARG A 4 -14.26 -7.68 4.39
C ARG A 4 -13.52 -6.38 4.00
N LYS A 5 -12.21 -6.31 4.25
CA LYS A 5 -11.39 -5.14 3.88
C LYS A 5 -11.24 -5.00 2.37
N GLN A 6 -11.11 -6.13 1.67
CA GLN A 6 -11.05 -6.16 0.21
C GLN A 6 -12.35 -5.62 -0.43
N ALA A 7 -13.49 -6.11 0.04
CA ALA A 7 -14.80 -5.66 -0.43
C ALA A 7 -15.06 -4.17 -0.13
N ALA A 8 -14.60 -3.67 1.02
CA ALA A 8 -14.72 -2.25 1.37
C ALA A 8 -13.94 -1.35 0.40
N LEU A 9 -12.68 -1.70 0.10
CA LEU A 9 -11.83 -0.94 -0.83
C LEU A 9 -12.43 -0.85 -2.24
N ALA A 10 -13.02 -1.95 -2.73
CA ALA A 10 -13.67 -1.98 -4.04
C ALA A 10 -14.93 -1.10 -4.13
N ARG A 11 -15.55 -0.73 -2.99
CA ARG A 11 -16.78 0.06 -2.93
C ARG A 11 -16.54 1.55 -2.70
N ILE A 12 -15.29 1.97 -2.48
CA ILE A 12 -14.96 3.38 -2.29
C ILE A 12 -15.18 4.12 -3.61
N ARG A 13 -16.13 5.06 -3.62
CA ARG A 13 -16.45 5.88 -4.81
C ARG A 13 -15.52 7.09 -4.98
N GLY A 14 -14.83 7.51 -3.92
CA GLY A 14 -13.84 8.58 -3.93
C GLY A 14 -12.42 8.11 -4.23
N LYS A 15 -11.47 9.05 -4.36
CA LYS A 15 -10.04 8.71 -4.45
C LYS A 15 -9.53 8.19 -3.11
N PHE A 16 -8.73 7.12 -3.14
CA PHE A 16 -8.06 6.60 -1.94
C PHE A 16 -6.58 6.37 -2.17
N LEU A 17 -5.82 6.49 -1.08
CA LEU A 17 -4.42 6.07 -0.98
C LEU A 17 -4.27 5.22 0.29
N LEU A 18 -3.72 4.02 0.15
CA LEU A 18 -3.50 3.06 1.23
C LEU A 18 -2.01 2.72 1.31
N SER A 19 -1.42 2.84 2.50
CA SER A 19 -0.14 2.18 2.83
C SER A 19 -0.45 0.83 3.49
N TYR A 20 0.29 -0.20 3.08
CA TYR A 20 0.14 -1.54 3.63
C TYR A 20 1.42 -2.35 3.44
N ASP A 21 1.59 -3.39 4.25
CA ASP A 21 2.70 -4.33 4.09
C ASP A 21 2.72 -4.98 2.69
N ASP A 22 3.91 -5.19 2.17
CA ASP A 22 4.11 -5.91 0.91
C ASP A 22 3.90 -7.42 1.10
N CYS A 23 2.66 -7.88 0.89
CA CYS A 23 2.30 -9.30 0.89
C CYS A 23 1.60 -9.74 -0.40
N PRO A 24 1.66 -11.05 -0.75
CA PRO A 24 1.05 -11.58 -1.97
C PRO A 24 -0.43 -11.23 -2.11
N GLU A 25 -1.20 -11.31 -1.02
CA GLU A 25 -2.66 -11.11 -1.05
C GLU A 25 -3.03 -9.67 -1.45
N VAL A 26 -2.21 -8.70 -1.05
CA VAL A 26 -2.43 -7.28 -1.36
C VAL A 26 -2.02 -6.97 -2.79
N ARG A 27 -0.94 -7.59 -3.27
CA ARG A 27 -0.56 -7.53 -4.69
C ARG A 27 -1.66 -8.12 -5.57
N ASP A 28 -2.25 -9.23 -5.17
CA ASP A 28 -3.31 -9.91 -5.90
C ASP A 28 -4.58 -9.05 -5.97
N LEU A 29 -4.98 -8.47 -4.83
CA LEU A 29 -6.09 -7.53 -4.79
C LEU A 29 -5.89 -6.36 -5.75
N ALA A 30 -4.71 -5.72 -5.68
CA ALA A 30 -4.42 -4.58 -6.53
C ALA A 30 -4.44 -4.94 -8.02
N ARG A 31 -3.97 -6.13 -8.40
CA ARG A 31 -4.09 -6.65 -9.77
C ARG A 31 -5.54 -6.87 -10.18
N ARG A 32 -6.35 -7.53 -9.33
CA ARG A 32 -7.78 -7.80 -9.60
C ARG A 32 -8.58 -6.52 -9.85
N HIS A 33 -8.32 -5.47 -9.07
CA HIS A 33 -9.03 -4.21 -9.17
C HIS A 33 -8.31 -3.14 -9.98
N ARG A 34 -7.19 -3.48 -10.64
CA ARG A 34 -6.36 -2.55 -11.45
C ARG A 34 -5.95 -1.29 -10.69
N PHE A 35 -5.68 -1.42 -9.39
CA PHE A 35 -5.15 -0.32 -8.58
C PHE A 35 -3.70 -0.04 -8.94
N GLN A 36 -3.31 1.22 -8.80
CA GLN A 36 -1.92 1.64 -8.92
C GLN A 36 -1.15 1.21 -7.67
N VAL A 37 -0.02 0.55 -7.85
CA VAL A 37 0.83 0.05 -6.76
C VAL A 37 2.22 0.66 -6.88
N ARG A 38 2.75 1.20 -5.79
CA ARG A 38 4.11 1.70 -5.71
C ARG A 38 4.82 1.13 -4.49
N PRO A 39 5.93 0.39 -4.66
CA PRO A 39 6.73 -0.04 -3.52
C PRO A 39 7.41 1.16 -2.86
N VAL A 40 7.41 1.18 -1.54
CA VAL A 40 8.12 2.16 -0.72
C VAL A 40 8.87 1.45 0.41
N SER A 41 10.06 1.93 0.73
CA SER A 41 10.83 1.46 1.88
C SER A 41 10.65 2.48 2.99
N VAL A 42 10.02 2.08 4.09
CA VAL A 42 9.83 2.92 5.27
C VAL A 42 10.82 2.49 6.35
N LEU A 43 11.53 3.46 6.92
CA LEU A 43 12.34 3.26 8.11
C LEU A 43 11.46 3.57 9.33
N TYR A 44 10.97 2.53 10.01
CA TYR A 44 10.29 2.74 11.29
C TYR A 44 11.32 3.03 12.36
N THR A 45 11.42 4.28 12.78
CA THR A 45 12.31 4.74 13.87
C THR A 45 11.71 4.47 15.25
N LEU A 46 10.39 4.28 15.36
CA LEU A 46 9.65 4.04 16.60
C LEU A 46 9.42 2.56 16.94
N ALA A 47 10.26 1.64 16.43
CA ALA A 47 10.12 0.22 16.75
C ALA A 47 10.42 0.01 18.25
N ALA A 48 9.35 -0.06 19.05
CA ALA A 48 9.40 -0.31 20.48
C ALA A 48 10.27 -1.55 20.75
N LYS A 49 11.45 -1.32 21.34
CA LYS A 49 12.46 -2.30 21.79
C LYS A 49 13.41 -2.93 20.77
N GLY A 50 13.41 -2.55 19.48
CA GLY A 50 14.22 -3.25 18.45
C GLY A 50 15.22 -2.43 17.62
N GLY A 51 15.21 -1.10 17.76
CA GLY A 51 15.97 -0.22 16.85
C GLY A 51 15.30 -0.08 15.47
N PRO A 52 15.82 0.79 14.60
CA PRO A 52 15.15 1.16 13.35
C PRO A 52 15.00 -0.04 12.40
N LYS A 53 13.76 -0.36 12.02
CA LYS A 53 13.45 -1.47 11.10
C LYS A 53 13.06 -0.93 9.73
N ARG A 54 13.75 -1.39 8.67
CA ARG A 54 13.30 -1.18 7.29
C ARG A 54 12.22 -2.19 6.97
N VAL A 55 11.05 -1.70 6.60
CA VAL A 55 9.95 -2.54 6.10
C VAL A 55 9.63 -2.18 4.65
N ARG A 56 9.24 -3.21 3.90
CA ARG A 56 8.77 -3.07 2.52
C ARG A 56 7.26 -2.86 2.59
N GLU A 57 6.84 -1.66 2.24
CA GLU A 57 5.43 -1.29 2.13
C GLU A 57 5.05 -1.05 0.68
N LEU A 58 3.75 -1.11 0.41
CA LEU A 58 3.12 -0.74 -0.84
C LEU A 58 2.20 0.45 -0.61
N LEU A 59 2.31 1.45 -1.48
CA LEU A 59 1.28 2.46 -1.68
C LEU A 59 0.32 1.98 -2.77
N ILE A 60 -0.97 1.95 -2.46
CA ILE A 60 -2.03 1.45 -3.34
C ILE A 60 -3.07 2.55 -3.54
N ALA A 61 -3.42 2.87 -4.79
CA ALA A 61 -4.38 3.91 -5.11
C ALA A 61 -5.32 3.53 -6.24
N ASN A 62 -6.55 4.04 -6.21
CA ASN A 62 -7.50 3.95 -7.33
C ASN A 62 -7.37 5.12 -8.34
N TYR A 63 -6.28 5.87 -8.28
CA TYR A 63 -5.96 6.96 -9.18
C TYR A 63 -4.49 6.91 -9.59
N PRO A 64 -4.10 7.52 -10.73
CA PRO A 64 -2.72 7.59 -11.16
C PRO A 64 -1.81 8.18 -10.07
N LEU A 65 -0.79 7.42 -9.65
CA LEU A 65 0.23 7.94 -8.76
C LEU A 65 1.18 8.81 -9.56
N ALA A 66 1.41 10.04 -9.10
CA ALA A 66 2.46 10.88 -9.67
C ALA A 66 3.80 10.13 -9.64
N ARG A 67 4.55 10.21 -10.75
CA ARG A 67 5.95 9.79 -10.76
C ARG A 67 6.65 10.58 -9.65
N ARG A 68 7.48 9.88 -8.86
CA ARG A 68 8.43 10.59 -7.99
C ARG A 68 9.20 11.55 -8.89
N GLY A 69 9.11 12.84 -8.61
CA GLY A 69 9.99 13.82 -9.24
C GLY A 69 11.42 13.33 -9.05
N ARG A 70 12.17 13.23 -10.15
CA ARG A 70 13.62 13.12 -10.06
C ARG A 70 14.09 14.47 -9.53
N GLY A 71 14.27 14.56 -8.21
CA GLY A 71 15.14 15.57 -7.61
C GLY A 71 16.58 15.16 -7.84
#